data_AF-A0A438CEC5-F1
#
_entry.id   AF-A0A438CEC5-F1
#
_cell.length_a   1.000
_cell.length_b   1.000
_cell.length_c   1.000
_cell.angle_alpha   90.00
_cell.angle_beta   90.00
_cell.angle_gamma   90.00
#
_symmetry.space_group_name_H-M   'P 1'
#
loop_
_entity.id
_entity.type
_entity.pdbx_description
1 polymer ?
#
loop_
_entity_poly.entity_id
_entity_poly.type
_entity_poly.pdbx_seq_one_letter_code
_entity_poly.pdbx_strand_id
1 'polypeptide(L)'
;MDRPLNLTNANTVEQRSTMEKWERSNRMSLMIMKHSIPEAIRGAIPKETQAKAFLDQIANRFAANEKVETSTILSKLVSMRYKGKENIREYIMEMSNLVTRLKALKLELSKTYSCTWS
;
A
#
# COMPACT_ATOMS: atom_id res chain seq x y z
N MET A 1 5.88 -16.25 -4.27
CA MET A 1 6.56 -17.53 -3.96
C MET A 1 6.23 -17.91 -2.54
N ASP A 2 5.47 -18.97 -2.35
CA ASP A 2 5.19 -19.49 -1.02
C ASP A 2 6.44 -20.16 -0.43
N ARG A 3 6.56 -20.09 0.89
CA ARG A 3 7.68 -20.70 1.60
C ARG A 3 7.60 -22.22 1.45
N PRO A 4 8.68 -22.91 1.03
CA PRO A 4 8.74 -24.36 1.05
C PRO A 4 8.55 -24.89 2.47
N LEU A 5 7.88 -26.03 2.62
CA LEU A 5 7.69 -26.65 3.94
C LEU A 5 9.04 -26.99 4.59
N ASN A 6 9.20 -26.61 5.85
CA ASN A 6 10.33 -27.07 6.68
C ASN A 6 10.07 -28.54 7.04
N LEU A 7 10.74 -29.46 6.35
CA LEU A 7 10.72 -30.87 6.72
C LEU A 7 11.99 -31.23 7.52
N THR A 8 11.78 -32.06 8.54
CA THR A 8 12.76 -32.53 9.54
C THR A 8 13.80 -33.47 8.93
N ASN A 9 15.04 -33.41 9.45
CA ASN A 9 16.24 -34.29 9.42
C ASN A 9 16.55 -35.27 8.25
N ALA A 10 15.57 -35.69 7.45
CA ALA A 10 15.68 -36.56 6.28
C ALA A 10 15.41 -35.79 4.97
N ASN A 11 15.87 -34.53 4.86
CA ASN A 11 15.69 -33.76 3.64
C ASN A 11 16.60 -34.29 2.52
N THR A 12 16.02 -34.58 1.36
CA THR A 12 16.78 -34.96 0.17
C THR A 12 17.66 -33.80 -0.31
N VAL A 13 18.74 -34.10 -1.04
CA VAL A 13 19.65 -33.07 -1.59
C VAL A 13 18.88 -32.04 -2.43
N GLU A 14 17.85 -32.45 -3.20
CA GLU A 14 17.04 -31.51 -3.98
C GLU A 14 16.23 -30.55 -3.12
N GLN A 15 15.70 -31.00 -1.98
CA GLN A 15 14.91 -30.17 -1.07
C GLN A 15 15.77 -29.08 -0.43
N ARG A 16 17.00 -29.40 -0.01
CA ARG A 16 17.95 -28.42 0.54
C ARG A 16 18.32 -27.36 -0.50
N SER A 17 18.68 -27.77 -1.71
CA SER A 17 18.95 -26.85 -2.82
C SER A 17 17.74 -25.96 -3.14
N THR A 18 16.52 -26.51 -3.04
CA THR A 18 15.28 -25.74 -3.27
C THR A 18 15.07 -24.68 -2.19
N MET A 19 15.30 -25.01 -0.93
CA MET A 19 15.21 -24.07 0.18
C MET A 19 16.24 -22.94 0.06
N GLU A 20 17.50 -23.27 -0.24
CA GLU A 20 18.58 -22.28 -0.42
C GLU A 20 18.27 -21.30 -1.56
N LYS A 21 17.79 -21.81 -2.70
CA LYS A 21 17.36 -20.98 -3.84
C LYS A 21 16.20 -20.07 -3.46
N TRP A 22 15.23 -20.58 -2.70
CA TRP A 22 14.10 -19.79 -2.21
C TRP A 22 14.55 -18.69 -1.25
N GLU A 23 15.42 -19.00 -0.28
CA GLU A 23 15.96 -18.02 0.68
C GLU A 23 16.74 -16.91 -0.03
N ARG A 24 17.58 -17.28 -1.00
CA ARG A 24 18.32 -16.31 -1.82
C ARG A 24 17.37 -15.39 -2.58
N SER A 25 16.35 -15.95 -3.21
CA SER A 25 15.34 -15.19 -3.97
C SER A 25 14.55 -14.26 -3.05
N ASN A 26 14.08 -14.77 -1.92
CA ASN A 26 13.36 -14.03 -0.89
C ASN A 26 14.18 -12.83 -0.37
N ARG A 27 15.48 -13.05 -0.08
CA ARG A 27 16.39 -11.98 0.38
C ARG A 27 16.57 -10.89 -0.68
N MET A 28 16.75 -11.28 -1.93
CA MET A 28 16.92 -10.33 -3.05
C MET A 28 15.65 -9.51 -3.26
N SER A 29 14.47 -10.15 -3.28
CA SER A 29 13.20 -9.44 -3.42
C SER A 29 12.96 -8.44 -2.30
N LEU A 30 13.26 -8.80 -1.04
CA LEU A 30 13.16 -7.87 0.09
C LEU A 30 14.09 -6.66 -0.06
N MET A 31 15.32 -6.87 -0.52
CA MET A 31 16.28 -5.78 -0.72
C MET A 31 15.78 -4.81 -1.78
N ILE A 32 15.31 -5.33 -2.92
CA ILE A 32 14.78 -4.51 -4.02
C ILE A 32 13.56 -3.71 -3.52
N MET A 33 12.56 -4.38 -2.94
CA MET A 33 11.36 -3.68 -2.46
C MET A 33 11.68 -2.61 -1.41
N LYS A 34 12.53 -2.90 -0.42
CA LYS A 34 12.92 -1.91 0.61
C LYS A 34 13.68 -0.71 0.03
N HIS A 35 14.47 -0.94 -1.02
CA HIS A 35 15.19 0.13 -1.71
C HIS A 35 14.27 0.98 -2.58
N SER A 36 13.26 0.39 -3.22
CA SER A 36 12.26 1.10 -4.02
C SER A 36 11.33 1.99 -3.19
N ILE A 37 11.26 1.79 -1.88
CA ILE A 37 10.41 2.56 -0.96
C ILE A 37 11.14 3.84 -0.53
N PRO A 38 10.56 5.04 -0.73
CA PRO A 38 11.12 6.30 -0.28
C PRO A 38 11.39 6.33 1.24
N GLU A 39 12.50 6.95 1.62
CA GLU A 39 12.96 7.06 3.03
C GLU A 39 11.85 7.60 3.96
N ALA A 40 11.10 8.59 3.48
CA ALA A 40 10.03 9.26 4.23
C ALA A 40 8.91 8.30 4.69
N ILE A 41 8.67 7.20 3.98
CA ILE A 41 7.64 6.22 4.33
C ILE A 41 8.19 4.91 4.85
N ARG A 42 9.51 4.69 4.77
CA ARG A 42 10.16 3.44 5.17
C ARG A 42 9.96 3.12 6.65
N GLY A 43 9.99 4.14 7.52
CA GLY A 43 9.81 3.97 8.98
C GLY A 43 8.41 3.54 9.39
N ALA A 44 7.41 3.73 8.53
CA ALA A 44 6.03 3.33 8.80
C ALA A 44 5.79 1.83 8.57
N ILE A 45 6.69 1.14 7.86
CA ILE A 45 6.50 -0.27 7.48
C ILE A 45 7.22 -1.18 8.49
N PRO A 46 6.53 -2.15 9.09
CA PRO A 46 7.15 -3.10 10.02
C PRO A 46 8.27 -3.90 9.36
N LYS A 47 9.20 -4.40 10.19
CA LYS A 47 10.24 -5.31 9.71
C LYS A 47 9.61 -6.65 9.36
N GLU A 48 9.94 -7.16 8.18
CA GLU A 48 9.51 -8.47 7.71
C GLU A 48 10.68 -9.22 7.06
N THR A 49 10.65 -10.54 7.21
CA THR A 49 11.68 -11.50 6.77
C THR A 49 11.25 -12.26 5.52
N GLN A 50 9.96 -12.27 5.19
CA GLN A 50 9.43 -12.84 3.96
C GLN A 50 9.00 -11.76 2.98
N ALA A 51 9.52 -11.81 1.76
CA ALA A 51 9.18 -10.89 0.68
C ALA A 51 7.67 -10.82 0.43
N LYS A 52 6.99 -11.98 0.41
CA LYS A 52 5.54 -12.05 0.20
C LYS A 52 4.77 -11.29 1.29
N ALA A 53 5.04 -11.62 2.57
CA ALA A 53 4.40 -10.94 3.70
C ALA A 53 4.71 -9.43 3.73
N PHE A 54 5.91 -9.02 3.32
CA PHE A 54 6.28 -7.60 3.25
C PHE A 54 5.45 -6.86 2.18
N LEU A 55 5.28 -7.49 1.00
CA LEU A 55 4.44 -6.93 -0.06
C LEU A 55 2.97 -6.84 0.38
N ASP A 56 2.45 -7.87 1.04
CA ASP A 56 1.07 -7.87 1.55
C ASP A 56 0.86 -6.78 2.60
N GLN A 57 1.84 -6.55 3.49
CA GLN A 57 1.81 -5.45 4.46
C GLN A 57 1.76 -4.07 3.79
N ILE A 58 2.51 -3.90 2.70
CA ILE A 58 2.48 -2.68 1.89
C ILE A 58 1.08 -2.48 1.31
N ALA A 59 0.58 -3.47 0.56
CA ALA A 59 -0.73 -3.40 -0.09
C ALA A 59 -1.85 -3.09 0.90
N ASN A 60 -1.88 -3.78 2.05
CA ASN A 60 -2.89 -3.58 3.09
C ASN A 60 -2.84 -2.17 3.69
N ARG A 61 -1.65 -1.60 3.91
CA ARG A 61 -1.51 -0.24 4.47
C ARG A 61 -1.98 0.82 3.49
N PHE A 62 -1.66 0.68 2.20
CA PHE A 62 -2.14 1.62 1.19
C PHE A 62 -3.67 1.55 1.04
N ALA A 63 -4.25 0.35 0.98
CA ALA A 63 -5.70 0.18 0.91
C ALA A 63 -6.43 0.76 2.15
N ALA A 64 -5.89 0.56 3.36
CA ALA A 64 -6.44 1.13 4.57
C ALA A 64 -6.36 2.68 4.57
N ASN A 65 -5.22 3.23 4.16
CA ASN A 65 -5.01 4.68 4.08
C ASN A 65 -5.95 5.34 3.06
N GLU A 66 -6.13 4.76 1.87
CA GLU A 66 -7.05 5.27 0.84
C GLU A 66 -8.50 5.37 1.36
N LYS A 67 -8.96 4.35 2.10
CA LYS A 67 -10.29 4.34 2.72
C LYS A 67 -10.43 5.44 3.78
N VAL A 68 -9.43 5.60 4.64
CA VAL A 68 -9.42 6.64 5.67
C VAL A 68 -9.38 8.02 5.03
N GLU A 69 -8.55 8.23 4.02
CA GLU A 69 -8.45 9.51 3.31
C GLU A 69 -9.75 9.88 2.60
N THR A 70 -10.37 8.92 1.89
CA THR A 70 -11.68 9.11 1.25
C THR A 70 -12.75 9.52 2.26
N SER A 71 -12.82 8.82 3.42
CA SER A 71 -13.77 9.16 4.48
C SER A 71 -13.51 10.54 5.09
N THR A 72 -12.24 10.92 5.24
CA THR A 72 -11.82 12.22 5.76
C THR A 72 -12.20 13.35 4.81
N ILE A 73 -11.95 13.17 3.51
CA ILE A 73 -12.33 14.15 2.48
C ILE A 73 -13.85 14.31 2.44
N LEU A 74 -14.61 13.22 2.46
CA LEU A 74 -16.09 13.27 2.50
C LEU A 74 -16.60 13.98 3.75
N SER A 75 -16.05 13.65 4.93
CA SER A 75 -16.42 14.32 6.18
C SER A 75 -16.11 15.81 6.11
N LYS A 76 -14.93 16.19 5.61
CA LYS A 76 -14.57 17.60 5.43
C LYS A 76 -15.56 18.27 4.48
N LEU A 77 -15.84 17.69 3.32
CA LEU A 77 -16.76 18.20 2.31
C LEU A 77 -18.17 18.46 2.87
N VAL A 78 -18.73 17.51 3.62
CA VAL A 78 -20.07 17.62 4.21
C VAL A 78 -20.11 18.64 5.36
N SER A 79 -19.03 18.75 6.12
CA SER A 79 -18.92 19.72 7.22
C SER A 79 -18.58 21.14 6.76
N MET A 80 -18.02 21.28 5.56
CA MET A 80 -17.53 22.55 5.05
C MET A 80 -18.69 23.47 4.73
N ARG A 81 -18.69 24.66 5.34
CA ARG A 81 -19.70 25.69 5.12
C ARG A 81 -19.02 27.05 5.04
N TYR A 82 -19.41 27.85 4.06
CA TYR A 82 -18.96 29.24 3.98
C TYR A 82 -19.50 30.05 5.17
N LYS A 83 -18.61 30.69 5.94
CA LYS A 83 -18.95 31.44 7.16
C LYS A 83 -19.01 32.95 6.96
N GLY A 84 -18.82 33.45 5.73
CA GLY A 84 -18.84 34.89 5.42
C GLY A 84 -17.66 35.70 5.94
N LYS A 85 -16.74 35.09 6.72
CA LYS A 85 -15.56 35.75 7.30
C LYS A 85 -14.25 35.45 6.56
N GLU A 86 -14.20 34.34 5.83
CA GLU A 86 -13.04 33.92 5.03
C GLU A 86 -13.16 34.42 3.59
N ASN A 87 -12.02 34.53 2.89
CA ASN A 87 -11.99 34.93 1.48
C ASN A 87 -12.75 33.88 0.65
N ILE A 88 -13.78 34.33 -0.08
CA ILE A 88 -14.60 33.45 -0.93
C ILE A 88 -13.77 32.67 -1.96
N ARG A 89 -12.66 33.25 -2.45
CA ARG A 89 -11.76 32.59 -3.40
C ARG A 89 -11.05 31.40 -2.76
N GLU A 90 -10.59 31.54 -1.52
CA GLU A 90 -9.93 30.47 -0.77
C GLU A 90 -10.92 29.35 -0.47
N TYR A 91 -12.14 29.70 -0.04
CA TYR A 91 -13.21 28.73 0.17
C TYR A 91 -13.51 27.90 -1.09
N ILE A 92 -13.69 28.55 -2.24
CA ILE A 92 -13.94 27.87 -3.52
C ILE A 92 -12.74 26.99 -3.90
N MET A 93 -11.51 27.47 -3.70
CA MET A 93 -10.30 26.74 -4.03
C MET A 93 -10.15 25.48 -3.18
N GLU A 94 -10.35 25.59 -1.87
CA GLU A 94 -10.31 24.44 -0.97
C GLU A 94 -11.38 23.40 -1.32
N MET A 95 -12.62 23.85 -1.58
CA MET A 95 -13.71 22.96 -1.96
C MET A 95 -13.40 22.23 -3.28
N SER A 96 -12.88 22.97 -4.27
CA SER A 96 -12.49 22.41 -5.58
C SER A 96 -11.33 21.42 -5.45
N ASN A 97 -10.37 21.70 -4.57
CA ASN A 97 -9.26 20.80 -4.28
C ASN A 97 -9.76 19.49 -3.65
N LEU A 98 -10.67 19.56 -2.68
CA LEU A 98 -11.28 18.37 -2.06
C LEU A 98 -12.04 17.52 -3.08
N VAL A 99 -12.84 18.14 -3.95
CA VAL A 99 -13.57 17.43 -5.02
C VAL A 99 -12.60 16.79 -6.02
N THR A 100 -11.53 17.48 -6.38
CA THR A 100 -10.50 16.95 -7.31
C THR A 100 -9.80 15.72 -6.72
N ARG A 101 -9.39 15.80 -5.46
CA ARG A 101 -8.77 14.67 -4.74
C ARG A 101 -9.71 13.48 -4.61
N LEU A 102 -10.99 13.72 -4.29
CA LEU A 102 -11.99 12.66 -4.20
C LEU A 102 -12.19 11.92 -5.54
N LYS A 103 -12.21 12.67 -6.65
CA LYS A 103 -12.30 12.08 -8.00
C LYS A 103 -11.07 11.24 -8.35
N ALA A 104 -9.88 11.71 -8.01
CA ALA A 104 -8.64 10.97 -8.24
C ALA A 104 -8.66 9.62 -7.52
N LEU A 105 -8.97 9.62 -6.21
CA LEU A 105 -9.07 8.38 -5.41
C LEU A 105 -10.12 7.41 -5.98
N LYS A 106 -11.30 7.91 -6.38
CA LYS A 106 -12.34 7.06 -6.99
C LYS A 106 -11.89 6.44 -8.32
N LEU A 107 -11.16 7.19 -9.15
CA LEU A 107 -10.65 6.69 -10.43
C LEU A 107 -9.58 5.62 -10.23
N GLU A 108 -8.66 5.82 -9.29
CA GLU A 108 -7.63 4.83 -8.94
C GLU A 108 -8.27 3.53 -8.46
N LEU A 109 -9.24 3.61 -7.54
CA LEU A 109 -10.03 2.45 -7.11
C LEU A 109 -10.67 1.71 -8.29
N SER A 110 -11.33 2.43 -9.20
CA SER A 110 -11.99 1.80 -10.37
C SER A 110 -11.02 1.03 -11.27
N LYS A 111 -9.79 1.54 -11.47
CA LYS A 111 -8.75 0.85 -12.23
C LYS A 111 -8.24 -0.38 -11.49
N THR A 112 -7.99 -0.26 -10.19
CA THR A 112 -7.48 -1.36 -9.36
C THR A 112 -8.45 -2.55 -9.34
N TYR A 113 -9.75 -2.32 -9.16
CA TYR A 113 -10.74 -3.41 -9.18
C TYR A 113 -10.93 -4.03 -10.58
N SER A 114 -10.61 -3.32 -11.66
CA SER A 114 -10.68 -3.87 -13.02
C SER A 114 -9.52 -4.81 -13.35
N CYS A 115 -8.34 -4.60 -12.76
CA CYS A 115 -7.15 -5.43 -13.04
C CYS A 115 -7.05 -6.70 -12.18
N THR A 116 -7.79 -6.81 -11.07
CA THR A 116 -7.76 -8.00 -10.19
C THR A 116 -8.66 -9.14 -10.65
N TRP A 117 -9.46 -8.94 -11.70
CA TRP A 117 -10.41 -9.92 -12.25
C TRP A 117 -10.18 -10.25 -13.73
N SER A 118 -8.97 -9.99 -14.26
CA SER A 118 -8.55 -10.37 -15.62
C SER A 118 -7.42 -11.39 -15.58
#